data_AF-A0A261USA8-F1
#
_entry.id   AF-A0A261USA8-F1
#
_cell.length_a   1.000
_cell.length_b   1.000
_cell.length_c   1.000
_cell.angle_alpha   90.00
_cell.angle_beta   90.00
_cell.angle_gamma   90.00
#
_symmetry.space_group_name_H-M   'P 1'
#
loop_
_entity.id
_entity.type
_entity.pdbx_description
1 polymer ?
#
loop_
_entity_poly.entity_id
_entity_poly.type
_entity_poly.pdbx_seq_one_letter_code
_entity_poly.pdbx_strand_id
1 'polypeptide(L)'
;MPEPAARATTQAPQEAAPTPPAGPVRVNGHLIEAGAIAEESASHGEARDPIAAAARALAIRELLRQRAAALGLIGGDGLLGDEALDAMLDRELTLPRSTPDDCRRYYDAHPARFRRNDIVYASHILLAVTDRAPLALLRRKAEETLAQAVAAPAAFGDLARERSNCPSAAVGGSLGQLLRGDSVPEFERALFDTRETGILPRLVNTRFGFHIVRIERRVDGEPIPFDTVQPDIARFLEARARHQATRQYIQILASQARVEGIALGGANGPLVQ
;
A
#
# COMPACT_ATOMS: atom_id res chain seq x y z
N MET A 1 -43.90 -33.93 30.37
CA MET A 1 -43.83 -32.48 30.03
C MET A 1 -42.47 -31.99 30.54
N PRO A 2 -41.58 -31.52 29.67
CA PRO A 2 -40.13 -31.59 29.85
C PRO A 2 -39.54 -30.44 30.70
N GLU A 3 -38.42 -30.75 31.34
CA GLU A 3 -37.48 -29.88 32.05
C GLU A 3 -36.84 -28.83 31.13
N PRO A 4 -36.52 -27.61 31.63
CA PRO A 4 -35.80 -26.62 30.85
C PRO A 4 -34.28 -26.92 30.82
N ALA A 5 -33.75 -27.05 29.61
CA ALA A 5 -32.32 -27.27 29.35
C ALA A 5 -31.48 -26.05 29.77
N ALA A 6 -30.46 -26.31 30.61
CA ALA A 6 -29.43 -25.36 30.97
C ALA A 6 -28.59 -24.97 29.74
N ARG A 7 -28.52 -23.66 29.44
CA ARG A 7 -27.62 -23.13 28.43
C ARG A 7 -26.19 -23.12 28.98
N ALA A 8 -25.34 -23.99 28.43
CA ALA A 8 -23.91 -23.95 28.64
C ALA A 8 -23.33 -22.70 27.95
N THR A 9 -22.89 -21.74 28.75
CA THR A 9 -22.08 -20.61 28.28
C THR A 9 -20.71 -21.16 27.87
N THR A 10 -20.43 -21.19 26.57
CA THR A 10 -19.11 -21.52 26.05
C THR A 10 -18.18 -20.35 26.40
N GLN A 11 -17.34 -20.54 27.41
CA GLN A 11 -16.23 -19.65 27.72
C GLN A 11 -15.24 -19.72 26.54
N ALA A 12 -15.00 -18.57 25.90
CA ALA A 12 -13.95 -18.43 24.90
C ALA A 12 -12.59 -18.79 25.52
N PRO A 13 -11.64 -19.37 24.75
CA PRO A 13 -10.32 -19.70 25.25
C PRO A 13 -9.64 -18.43 25.77
N GLN A 14 -9.20 -18.48 27.01
CA GLN A 14 -8.45 -17.40 27.65
C GLN A 14 -7.16 -17.18 26.86
N GLU A 15 -7.07 -16.02 26.20
CA GLU A 15 -5.94 -15.59 25.37
C GLU A 15 -4.65 -15.61 26.21
N ALA A 16 -3.68 -16.44 25.79
CA ALA A 16 -2.40 -16.54 26.47
C ALA A 16 -1.67 -15.18 26.43
N ALA A 17 -1.31 -14.69 27.62
CA ALA A 17 -0.59 -13.43 27.82
C ALA A 17 0.73 -13.35 27.04
N PRO A 18 1.21 -12.14 26.69
CA PRO A 18 2.51 -11.94 26.05
C PRO A 18 3.62 -12.55 26.92
N THR A 19 4.51 -13.33 26.31
CA THR A 19 5.62 -13.96 27.02
C THR A 19 6.73 -12.92 27.20
N PRO A 20 7.01 -12.44 28.43
CA PRO A 20 8.13 -11.54 28.66
C PRO A 20 9.46 -12.22 28.25
N PRO A 21 10.51 -11.46 27.91
CA PRO A 21 11.83 -12.04 27.68
C PRO A 21 12.24 -12.89 28.89
N ALA A 22 12.74 -14.11 28.65
CA ALA A 22 12.97 -15.13 29.66
C ALA A 22 14.16 -14.85 30.62
N GLY A 23 14.68 -13.62 30.64
CA GLY A 23 15.85 -13.21 31.40
C GLY A 23 16.45 -11.88 30.88
N PRO A 24 17.57 -11.41 31.46
CA PRO A 24 18.25 -10.20 30.97
C PRO A 24 18.71 -10.40 29.52
N VAL A 25 18.43 -9.41 28.66
CA VAL A 25 18.85 -9.45 27.27
C VAL A 25 20.33 -9.06 27.19
N ARG A 26 21.16 -9.93 26.59
CA ARG A 26 22.61 -9.68 26.45
C ARG A 26 23.11 -9.97 25.05
N VAL A 27 24.10 -9.20 24.61
CA VAL A 27 24.83 -9.40 23.35
C VAL A 27 26.33 -9.42 23.65
N ASN A 28 26.98 -10.58 23.47
CA ASN A 28 28.39 -10.81 23.81
C ASN A 28 28.75 -10.39 25.25
N GLY A 29 27.81 -10.62 26.18
CA GLY A 29 27.95 -10.25 27.59
C GLY A 29 27.48 -8.82 27.94
N HIS A 30 27.36 -7.92 26.96
CA HIS A 30 26.83 -6.57 27.17
C HIS A 30 25.33 -6.62 27.50
N LEU A 31 24.93 -6.01 28.62
CA LEU A 31 23.55 -5.98 29.08
C LEU A 31 22.75 -4.90 28.32
N ILE A 32 21.55 -5.25 27.88
CA ILE A 32 20.56 -4.28 27.40
C ILE A 32 19.62 -3.99 28.56
N GLU A 33 19.71 -2.76 29.07
CA GLU A 33 18.95 -2.33 30.25
C GLU A 33 17.45 -2.44 30.03
N ALA A 34 16.73 -2.96 31.03
CA ALA A 34 15.28 -3.08 30.98
C ALA A 34 14.60 -1.71 30.80
N GLY A 35 15.19 -0.65 31.36
CA GLY A 35 14.74 0.74 31.16
C GLY A 35 14.82 1.17 29.69
N ALA A 36 15.93 0.88 29.02
CA ALA A 36 16.11 1.18 27.60
C ALA A 36 15.11 0.40 26.72
N ILE A 37 14.83 -0.86 27.05
CA ILE A 37 13.80 -1.66 26.36
C ILE A 37 12.42 -1.03 26.54
N ALA A 38 12.08 -0.59 27.74
CA ALA A 38 10.80 0.06 28.02
C ALA A 38 10.66 1.39 27.26
N GLU A 39 11.71 2.22 27.24
CA GLU A 39 11.75 3.47 26.47
C GLU A 39 11.59 3.24 24.97
N GLU A 40 12.37 2.31 24.40
CA GLU A 40 12.30 1.96 22.97
C GLU A 40 10.92 1.39 22.59
N SER A 41 10.24 0.67 23.48
CA SER A 41 8.93 0.06 23.20
C SER A 41 7.84 1.06 22.81
N ALA A 42 7.97 2.33 23.21
CA ALA A 42 7.08 3.39 22.77
C ALA A 42 7.12 3.59 21.25
N SER A 43 8.26 3.31 20.61
CA SER A 43 8.45 3.35 19.15
C SER A 43 7.88 2.13 18.41
N HIS A 44 7.44 1.10 19.15
CA HIS A 44 6.94 -0.18 18.59
C HIS A 44 5.48 -0.45 18.97
N GLY A 45 4.68 0.58 19.25
CA GLY A 45 3.30 0.45 19.74
C GLY A 45 2.34 -0.35 18.84
N GLU A 46 2.61 -0.38 17.53
CA GLU A 46 1.84 -1.16 16.54
C GLU A 46 2.23 -2.64 16.49
N ALA A 47 3.33 -3.03 17.14
CA ALA A 47 3.77 -4.42 17.17
C ALA A 47 2.87 -5.25 18.11
N ARG A 48 2.63 -6.51 17.75
CA ARG A 48 1.92 -7.48 18.62
C ARG A 48 2.57 -7.61 20.01
N ASP A 49 3.88 -7.45 20.06
CA ASP A 49 4.66 -7.44 21.30
C ASP A 49 5.70 -6.31 21.21
N PRO A 50 5.36 -5.09 21.66
CA PRO A 50 6.23 -3.92 21.58
C PRO A 50 7.53 -4.08 22.39
N ILE A 51 7.46 -4.78 23.54
CA ILE A 51 8.61 -5.01 24.41
C ILE A 51 9.60 -5.97 23.72
N ALA A 52 9.11 -7.08 23.16
CA ALA A 52 9.97 -7.98 22.41
C ALA A 52 10.52 -7.34 21.12
N ALA A 53 9.74 -6.48 20.45
CA ALA A 53 10.21 -5.73 19.29
C ALA A 53 11.34 -4.76 19.66
N ALA A 54 11.16 -3.99 20.74
CA ALA A 54 12.18 -3.10 21.29
C ALA A 54 13.46 -3.86 21.70
N ALA A 55 13.30 -4.95 22.45
CA ALA A 55 14.44 -5.79 22.85
C ALA A 55 15.23 -6.32 21.64
N ARG A 56 14.54 -6.76 20.58
CA ARG A 56 15.19 -7.18 19.32
C ARG A 56 15.89 -6.02 18.62
N ALA A 57 15.25 -4.86 18.51
CA ALA A 57 15.82 -3.68 17.88
C ALA A 57 17.12 -3.24 18.59
N LEU A 58 17.09 -3.16 19.92
CA LEU A 58 18.27 -2.82 20.72
C LEU A 58 19.37 -3.89 20.63
N ALA A 59 19.02 -5.17 20.61
CA ALA A 59 20.02 -6.23 20.44
C ALA A 59 20.69 -6.20 19.05
N ILE A 60 19.94 -5.92 17.99
CA ILE A 60 20.51 -5.71 16.65
C ILE A 60 21.39 -4.45 16.64
N ARG A 61 20.94 -3.36 17.25
CA ARG A 61 21.72 -2.11 17.35
C ARG A 61 23.05 -2.36 18.08
N GLU A 62 23.03 -3.14 19.15
CA GLU A 62 24.24 -3.50 19.90
C GLU A 62 25.18 -4.41 19.09
N LEU A 63 24.67 -5.39 18.34
CA LEU A 63 25.49 -6.20 17.42
C LEU A 63 26.21 -5.32 16.38
N LEU A 64 25.49 -4.39 15.76
CA LEU A 64 26.03 -3.47 14.77
C LEU A 64 27.06 -2.52 15.40
N ARG A 65 26.78 -2.01 16.61
CA ARG A 65 27.69 -1.14 17.35
C ARG A 65 29.00 -1.86 17.69
N GLN A 66 28.93 -3.08 18.22
CA GLN A 66 30.12 -3.88 18.52
C GLN A 66 30.94 -4.16 17.26
N ARG A 67 30.28 -4.43 16.12
CA ARG A 67 30.97 -4.61 14.84
C ARG A 67 31.65 -3.33 14.35
N ALA A 68 30.99 -2.18 14.45
CA ALA A 68 31.57 -0.89 14.11
C ALA A 68 32.79 -0.56 14.99
N ALA A 69 32.71 -0.85 16.29
CA ALA A 69 33.84 -0.69 17.23
C ALA A 69 35.01 -1.61 16.87
N ALA A 70 34.74 -2.88 16.55
CA ALA A 70 35.75 -3.84 16.11
C ALA A 70 36.46 -3.43 14.81
N LEU A 71 35.80 -2.64 13.96
CA LEU A 71 36.37 -2.09 12.73
C LEU A 71 37.10 -0.75 12.92
N GLY A 72 37.08 -0.21 14.15
CA GLY A 72 37.69 1.07 14.50
C GLY A 72 36.92 2.29 13.99
N LEU A 73 35.64 2.14 13.66
CA LEU A 73 34.79 3.25 13.16
C LEU A 73 34.22 4.10 14.29
N ILE A 74 34.14 3.52 15.50
CA ILE A 74 33.72 4.19 16.73
C ILE A 74 34.60 3.70 17.89
N GLY A 75 34.64 4.46 18.99
CA GLY A 75 35.26 4.01 20.24
C GLY A 75 34.54 2.78 20.83
N GLY A 76 35.21 2.07 21.74
CA GLY A 76 34.70 0.82 22.34
C GLY A 76 33.29 0.93 22.92
N ASP A 77 32.96 2.07 23.53
CA ASP A 77 31.63 2.40 24.08
C ASP A 77 30.95 3.54 23.30
N GLY A 78 31.42 3.84 22.09
CA GLY A 78 30.85 4.88 21.24
C GLY A 78 29.43 4.54 20.79
N LEU A 79 28.60 5.56 20.63
CA LEU A 79 27.28 5.43 20.02
C LEU A 79 27.42 5.18 18.51
N LEU A 80 26.60 4.27 17.98
CA LEU A 80 26.51 4.03 16.54
C LEU A 80 25.62 5.11 15.90
N GLY A 81 26.24 6.06 15.21
CA GLY A 81 25.55 7.03 14.36
C GLY A 81 25.42 6.53 12.92
N ASP A 82 24.59 7.21 12.12
CA ASP A 82 24.28 6.85 10.74
C ASP A 82 25.54 6.79 9.86
N GLU A 83 26.46 7.76 9.98
CA GLU A 83 27.71 7.79 9.21
C GLU A 83 28.61 6.57 9.49
N ALA A 84 28.74 6.18 10.76
CA ALA A 84 29.52 5.00 11.14
C ALA A 84 28.84 3.69 10.72
N LEU A 85 27.51 3.64 10.77
CA LEU A 85 26.73 2.50 10.27
C LEU A 85 26.90 2.35 8.75
N ASP A 86 26.78 3.42 7.98
CA ASP A 86 26.97 3.39 6.53
C ASP A 86 28.40 3.02 6.16
N ALA A 87 29.41 3.62 6.81
CA ALA A 87 30.81 3.25 6.59
C ALA A 87 31.09 1.77 6.93
N MET A 88 30.45 1.22 7.97
CA MET A 88 30.54 -0.20 8.31
C MET A 88 29.91 -1.06 7.22
N LEU A 89 28.69 -0.76 6.81
CA LEU A 89 27.97 -1.54 5.81
C LEU A 89 28.69 -1.49 4.46
N ASP A 90 29.24 -0.35 4.07
CA ASP A 90 29.99 -0.21 2.81
C ASP A 90 31.30 -0.99 2.81
N ARG A 91 31.93 -1.17 3.99
CA ARG A 91 33.14 -1.99 4.15
C ARG A 91 32.84 -3.49 4.18
N GLU A 92 31.71 -3.88 4.75
CA GLU A 92 31.36 -5.29 5.04
C GLU A 92 30.47 -5.92 3.97
N LEU A 93 29.66 -5.12 3.29
CA LEU A 93 28.74 -5.59 2.26
C LEU A 93 29.35 -5.37 0.87
N THR A 94 29.45 -6.45 0.11
CA THR A 94 29.65 -6.35 -1.34
C THR A 94 28.29 -6.36 -2.01
N LEU A 95 27.80 -5.16 -2.37
CA LEU A 95 26.50 -5.02 -3.04
C LEU A 95 26.66 -5.17 -4.56
N PRO A 96 25.90 -6.07 -5.20
CA PRO A 96 25.87 -6.11 -6.66
C PRO A 96 25.26 -4.82 -7.18
N ARG A 97 25.95 -4.16 -8.11
CA ARG A 97 25.36 -3.06 -8.88
C ARG A 97 24.37 -3.62 -9.88
N SER A 98 23.27 -2.92 -10.08
CA SER A 98 22.29 -3.33 -11.09
C SER A 98 22.90 -3.15 -12.48
N THR A 99 22.83 -4.18 -13.31
CA THR A 99 23.24 -4.07 -14.73
C THR A 99 22.09 -3.51 -15.57
N PRO A 100 22.37 -2.93 -16.76
CA PRO A 100 21.32 -2.57 -17.71
C PRO A 100 20.39 -3.75 -18.03
N ASP A 101 20.92 -4.97 -18.10
CA ASP A 101 20.15 -6.19 -18.36
C ASP A 101 19.21 -6.55 -17.21
N ASP A 102 19.65 -6.37 -15.95
CA ASP A 102 18.77 -6.53 -14.78
C ASP A 102 17.61 -5.53 -14.81
N CYS A 103 17.92 -4.27 -15.17
CA CYS A 103 16.93 -3.21 -15.31
C CYS A 103 15.93 -3.53 -16.43
N ARG A 104 16.41 -3.99 -17.58
CA ARG A 104 15.60 -4.41 -18.75
C ARG A 104 14.66 -5.54 -18.36
N ARG A 105 15.17 -6.60 -17.73
CA ARG A 105 14.36 -7.72 -17.22
C ARG A 105 13.27 -7.26 -16.26
N TYR A 106 13.60 -6.35 -15.35
CA TYR A 106 12.61 -5.80 -14.41
C TYR A 106 11.55 -4.97 -15.13
N TYR A 107 11.93 -4.12 -16.08
CA TYR A 107 11.01 -3.35 -16.92
C TYR A 107 10.01 -4.26 -17.66
N ASP A 108 10.53 -5.27 -18.35
CA ASP A 108 9.74 -6.19 -19.17
C ASP A 108 8.80 -7.07 -18.33
N ALA A 109 9.20 -7.41 -17.10
CA ALA A 109 8.38 -8.18 -16.17
C ALA A 109 7.25 -7.36 -15.52
N HIS A 110 7.28 -6.02 -15.59
CA HIS A 110 6.31 -5.14 -14.92
C HIS A 110 5.73 -4.05 -15.84
N PRO A 111 5.16 -4.40 -17.01
CA PRO A 111 4.70 -3.42 -18.01
C PRO A 111 3.64 -2.45 -17.48
N ALA A 112 2.78 -2.90 -16.55
CA ALA A 112 1.76 -2.06 -15.93
C ALA A 112 2.33 -0.92 -15.07
N ARG A 113 3.56 -1.07 -14.54
CA ARG A 113 4.23 -0.02 -13.74
C ARG A 113 4.90 1.05 -14.62
N PHE A 114 5.24 0.70 -15.85
CA PHE A 114 6.01 1.54 -16.76
C PHE A 114 5.17 1.96 -17.96
N ARG A 115 3.95 2.41 -17.67
CA ARG A 115 2.99 2.88 -18.66
C ARG A 115 2.31 4.13 -18.12
N ARG A 116 2.00 5.07 -19.01
CA ARG A 116 1.17 6.23 -18.66
C ARG A 116 -0.24 5.77 -18.29
N ASN A 117 -0.96 6.61 -17.55
CA ASN A 117 -2.36 6.33 -17.24
C ASN A 117 -3.22 6.36 -18.52
N ASP A 118 -4.24 5.52 -18.55
CA ASP A 118 -5.30 5.60 -19.55
C ASP A 118 -6.08 6.90 -19.37
N ILE A 119 -6.47 7.50 -20.49
CA ILE A 119 -7.30 8.70 -20.52
C ILE A 119 -8.66 8.32 -21.10
N VAL A 120 -9.73 8.71 -20.40
CA VAL A 120 -11.10 8.55 -20.88
C VAL A 120 -11.74 9.94 -21.00
N TYR A 121 -12.32 10.22 -22.16
CA TYR A 121 -13.22 11.35 -22.33
C TYR A 121 -14.64 10.85 -22.14
N ALA A 122 -15.34 11.46 -21.19
CA ALA A 122 -16.70 11.06 -20.85
C ALA A 122 -17.62 12.28 -20.64
N SER A 123 -18.91 12.06 -20.89
CA SER A 123 -20.00 12.90 -20.43
C SER A 123 -20.95 12.09 -19.56
N HIS A 124 -21.69 12.76 -18.68
CA HIS A 124 -22.69 12.11 -17.85
C HIS A 124 -23.97 12.93 -17.65
N ILE A 125 -25.02 12.22 -17.25
CA ILE A 125 -26.27 12.79 -16.72
C ILE A 125 -26.41 12.25 -15.31
N LEU A 126 -26.44 13.13 -14.31
CA LEU A 126 -26.62 12.76 -12.91
C LEU A 126 -28.07 13.03 -12.50
N LEU A 127 -28.78 12.00 -12.07
CA LEU A 127 -30.01 12.17 -11.30
C LEU A 127 -29.67 11.99 -9.82
N ALA A 128 -29.57 13.12 -9.12
CA ALA A 128 -29.05 13.17 -7.77
C ALA A 128 -30.06 12.58 -6.77
N VAL A 129 -29.58 11.75 -5.85
CA VAL A 129 -30.38 11.33 -4.69
C VAL A 129 -30.48 12.50 -3.73
N THR A 130 -31.70 12.84 -3.34
CA THR A 130 -31.99 13.88 -2.35
C THR A 130 -32.93 13.31 -1.31
N ASP A 131 -32.91 13.85 -0.09
CA ASP A 131 -33.74 13.38 1.03
C ASP A 131 -35.25 13.52 0.77
N ARG A 132 -35.63 14.23 -0.30
CA ARG A 132 -37.02 14.58 -0.62
C ARG A 132 -37.67 13.65 -1.65
N ALA A 133 -36.88 12.94 -2.46
CA ALA A 133 -37.39 12.14 -3.57
C ALA A 133 -37.39 10.64 -3.23
N PRO A 134 -38.52 9.92 -3.41
CA PRO A 134 -38.53 8.47 -3.30
C PRO A 134 -37.54 7.83 -4.29
N LEU A 135 -36.59 7.04 -3.78
CA LEU A 135 -35.52 6.44 -4.58
C LEU A 135 -36.05 5.63 -5.78
N ALA A 136 -37.18 4.96 -5.62
CA ALA A 136 -37.82 4.18 -6.68
C ALA A 136 -38.30 5.05 -7.86
N LEU A 137 -38.84 6.25 -7.58
CA LEU A 137 -39.24 7.18 -8.64
C LEU A 137 -38.03 7.78 -9.34
N LEU A 138 -36.98 8.12 -8.58
CA LEU A 138 -35.72 8.62 -9.14
C LEU A 138 -35.08 7.59 -10.06
N ARG A 139 -35.09 6.32 -9.65
CA ARG A 139 -34.58 5.21 -10.47
C ARG A 139 -35.36 5.06 -11.77
N ARG A 140 -36.69 5.07 -11.73
CA ARG A 140 -37.51 5.02 -12.96
C ARG A 140 -37.17 6.16 -13.91
N LYS A 141 -37.05 7.39 -13.39
CA LYS A 141 -36.64 8.56 -14.19
C LYS A 141 -35.24 8.38 -14.80
N ALA A 142 -34.31 7.75 -14.07
CA ALA A 142 -32.98 7.46 -14.58
C ALA A 142 -33.02 6.40 -15.70
N GLU A 143 -33.81 5.34 -15.53
CA GLU A 143 -34.00 4.28 -16.53
C GLU A 143 -34.67 4.82 -17.81
N GLU A 144 -35.69 5.67 -17.67
CA GLU A 144 -36.33 6.37 -18.80
C GLU A 144 -35.35 7.29 -19.54
N THR A 145 -34.52 8.02 -18.79
CA THR A 145 -33.51 8.92 -19.37
C THR A 145 -32.42 8.12 -20.10
N LEU A 146 -31.99 6.99 -19.54
CA LEU A 146 -31.07 6.06 -20.19
C LEU A 146 -31.67 5.52 -21.50
N ALA A 147 -32.93 5.09 -21.48
CA ALA A 147 -33.61 4.57 -22.68
C ALA A 147 -33.68 5.62 -23.81
N GLN A 148 -34.00 6.88 -23.46
CA GLN A 148 -34.02 7.98 -24.43
C GLN A 148 -32.61 8.30 -24.96
N ALA A 149 -31.61 8.31 -24.08
CA ALA A 149 -30.22 8.55 -24.46
C ALA A 149 -29.69 7.47 -25.42
N VAL A 150 -30.01 6.19 -25.15
CA VAL A 150 -29.62 5.07 -26.03
C VAL A 150 -30.38 5.10 -27.36
N ALA A 151 -31.67 5.44 -27.36
CA ALA A 151 -32.47 5.53 -28.58
C ALA A 151 -32.03 6.69 -29.50
N ALA A 152 -31.57 7.81 -28.93
CA ALA A 152 -31.10 8.97 -29.67
C ALA A 152 -29.78 9.52 -29.10
N PRO A 153 -28.62 8.87 -29.36
CA PRO A 153 -27.33 9.26 -28.77
C PRO A 153 -26.90 10.70 -29.09
N ALA A 154 -27.34 11.25 -30.22
CA ALA A 154 -27.07 12.64 -30.61
C ALA A 154 -27.73 13.66 -29.65
N ALA A 155 -28.85 13.31 -29.02
CA ALA A 155 -29.59 14.17 -28.09
C ALA A 155 -29.03 14.12 -26.66
N PHE A 156 -27.97 13.35 -26.39
CA PHE A 156 -27.43 13.17 -25.04
C PHE A 156 -27.08 14.50 -24.37
N GLY A 157 -26.48 15.44 -25.10
CA GLY A 157 -26.11 16.75 -24.55
C GLY A 157 -27.32 17.59 -24.14
N ASP A 158 -28.42 17.50 -24.90
CA ASP A 158 -29.66 18.20 -24.58
C ASP A 158 -30.38 17.55 -23.40
N LEU A 159 -30.43 16.21 -23.37
CA LEU A 159 -30.91 15.46 -22.20
C LEU A 159 -30.10 15.79 -20.95
N ALA A 160 -28.79 15.97 -21.07
CA ALA A 160 -27.93 16.37 -19.96
C ALA A 160 -28.29 17.78 -19.46
N ARG A 161 -28.47 18.76 -20.36
CA ARG A 161 -28.90 20.13 -20.01
C ARG A 161 -30.26 20.15 -19.31
N GLU A 162 -31.20 19.35 -19.79
CA GLU A 162 -32.57 19.33 -19.29
C GLU A 162 -32.68 18.60 -17.95
N ARG A 163 -31.96 17.48 -17.78
CA ARG A 163 -32.27 16.51 -16.70
C ARG A 163 -31.16 16.33 -15.68
N SER A 164 -29.92 16.68 -15.99
CA SER A 164 -28.80 16.44 -15.07
C SER A 164 -28.80 17.45 -13.93
N ASN A 165 -28.53 16.96 -12.72
CA ASN A 165 -28.30 17.77 -11.52
C ASN A 165 -26.83 18.17 -11.33
N CYS A 166 -25.93 17.72 -12.22
CA CYS A 166 -24.52 18.09 -12.17
C CYS A 166 -24.28 19.45 -12.84
N PRO A 167 -23.37 20.32 -12.34
CA PRO A 167 -22.99 21.55 -13.02
C PRO A 167 -22.51 21.35 -14.48
N SER A 168 -21.98 20.18 -14.83
CA SER A 168 -21.61 19.83 -16.19
C SER A 168 -22.79 19.85 -17.18
N ALA A 169 -24.04 19.83 -16.69
CA ALA A 169 -25.26 20.00 -17.48
C ALA A 169 -25.16 21.21 -18.42
N ALA A 170 -24.59 22.33 -17.97
CA ALA A 170 -24.44 23.55 -18.76
C ALA A 170 -23.63 23.34 -20.06
N VAL A 171 -22.69 22.39 -20.05
CA VAL A 171 -21.84 22.01 -21.19
C VAL A 171 -22.25 20.64 -21.76
N GLY A 172 -23.51 20.26 -21.62
CA GLY A 172 -24.04 19.01 -22.17
C GLY A 172 -23.56 17.75 -21.44
N GLY A 173 -23.22 17.87 -20.17
CA GLY A 173 -22.78 16.77 -19.31
C GLY A 173 -21.29 16.43 -19.42
N SER A 174 -20.52 17.16 -20.23
CA SER A 174 -19.10 16.87 -20.47
C SER A 174 -18.26 16.97 -19.19
N LEU A 175 -17.46 15.94 -18.94
CA LEU A 175 -16.46 15.89 -17.86
C LEU A 175 -15.04 16.14 -18.38
N GLY A 176 -14.87 16.28 -19.70
CA GLY A 176 -13.55 16.42 -20.31
C GLY A 176 -12.73 15.13 -20.18
N GLN A 177 -11.44 15.29 -19.88
CA GLN A 177 -10.50 14.19 -19.68
C GLN A 177 -10.55 13.68 -18.24
N LEU A 178 -10.64 12.36 -18.09
CA LEU A 178 -10.62 11.65 -16.82
C LEU A 178 -9.50 10.62 -16.80
N LEU A 179 -8.79 10.56 -15.68
CA LEU A 179 -7.78 9.57 -15.30
C LEU A 179 -8.34 8.70 -14.16
N ARG A 180 -7.68 7.57 -13.89
CA ARG A 180 -7.93 6.83 -12.64
C ARG A 180 -7.56 7.71 -11.45
N GLY A 181 -8.42 7.76 -10.44
CA GLY A 181 -8.33 8.63 -9.28
C GLY A 181 -9.13 9.92 -9.36
N ASP A 182 -9.59 10.34 -10.54
CA ASP A 182 -10.30 11.63 -10.71
C ASP A 182 -11.77 11.59 -10.28
N SER A 183 -12.32 10.39 -10.03
CA SER A 183 -13.73 10.20 -9.71
C SER A 183 -13.94 9.17 -8.59
N VAL A 184 -15.18 9.06 -8.11
CA VAL A 184 -15.52 8.06 -7.09
C VAL A 184 -15.35 6.63 -7.63
N PRO A 185 -14.95 5.64 -6.80
CA PRO A 185 -14.57 4.31 -7.27
C PRO A 185 -15.62 3.58 -8.11
N GLU A 186 -16.91 3.81 -7.86
CA GLU A 186 -17.99 3.19 -8.62
C GLU A 186 -18.11 3.77 -10.04
N PHE A 187 -17.88 5.08 -10.19
CA PHE A 187 -17.88 5.75 -11.49
C PHE A 187 -16.61 5.42 -12.28
N GLU A 188 -15.45 5.43 -11.61
CA GLU A 188 -14.19 5.03 -12.21
C GLU A 188 -14.27 3.61 -12.79
N ARG A 189 -14.74 2.64 -12.01
CA ARG A 189 -14.91 1.25 -12.50
C ARG A 189 -15.79 1.19 -13.74
N ALA A 190 -16.90 1.93 -13.76
CA ALA A 190 -17.77 1.97 -14.94
C ALA A 190 -17.06 2.51 -16.19
N LEU A 191 -16.15 3.48 -16.02
CA LEU A 191 -15.34 4.02 -17.11
C LEU A 191 -14.21 3.08 -17.51
N PHE A 192 -13.42 2.55 -16.57
CA PHE A 192 -12.15 1.92 -16.90
C PHE A 192 -12.18 0.38 -16.93
N ASP A 193 -13.24 -0.27 -16.44
CA ASP A 193 -13.37 -1.74 -16.49
C ASP A 193 -14.00 -2.23 -17.81
N THR A 194 -14.45 -1.31 -18.67
CA THR A 194 -14.94 -1.62 -20.02
C THR A 194 -14.05 -1.01 -21.09
N ARG A 195 -13.95 -1.70 -22.23
CA ARG A 195 -13.29 -1.19 -23.45
C ARG A 195 -14.26 -0.51 -24.40
N GLU A 196 -15.56 -0.57 -24.12
CA GLU A 196 -16.61 0.00 -24.97
C GLU A 196 -16.59 1.53 -24.93
N THR A 197 -16.98 2.13 -26.05
CA THR A 197 -17.27 3.56 -26.21
C THR A 197 -18.76 3.74 -26.54
N GLY A 198 -19.27 4.96 -26.41
CA GLY A 198 -20.68 5.26 -26.50
C GLY A 198 -21.37 5.27 -25.13
N ILE A 199 -22.70 5.18 -25.15
CA ILE A 199 -23.52 5.24 -23.93
C ILE A 199 -23.52 3.86 -23.29
N LEU A 200 -23.17 3.79 -22.01
CA LEU A 200 -23.24 2.54 -21.27
C LEU A 200 -24.70 2.11 -21.11
N PRO A 201 -25.07 0.86 -21.45
CA PRO A 201 -26.46 0.38 -21.40
C PRO A 201 -26.92 0.05 -19.97
N ARG A 202 -26.41 0.77 -18.97
CA ARG A 202 -26.72 0.57 -17.55
C ARG A 202 -26.53 1.86 -16.77
N LEU A 203 -27.27 1.97 -15.67
CA LEU A 203 -27.04 3.03 -14.70
C LEU A 203 -25.79 2.73 -13.88
N VAL A 204 -24.98 3.76 -13.66
CA VAL A 204 -23.85 3.73 -12.73
C VAL A 204 -24.33 4.36 -11.42
N ASN A 205 -24.33 3.58 -10.35
CA ASN A 205 -24.81 4.02 -9.05
C ASN A 205 -23.62 4.50 -8.23
N THR A 206 -23.72 5.71 -7.68
CA THR A 206 -22.75 6.24 -6.73
C THR A 206 -23.48 6.82 -5.52
N ARG A 207 -22.73 7.26 -4.51
CA ARG A 207 -23.28 8.03 -3.37
C ARG A 207 -24.03 9.30 -3.79
N PHE A 208 -23.78 9.85 -4.98
CA PHE A 208 -24.44 11.04 -5.49
C PHE A 208 -25.77 10.74 -6.18
N GLY A 209 -25.99 9.50 -6.62
CA GLY A 209 -27.22 9.05 -7.25
C GLY A 209 -26.98 8.19 -8.49
N PHE A 210 -27.86 8.33 -9.48
CA PHE A 210 -27.83 7.53 -10.70
C PHE A 210 -27.16 8.31 -11.83
N HIS A 211 -26.17 7.71 -12.46
CA HIS A 211 -25.45 8.30 -13.58
C HIS A 211 -25.74 7.52 -14.86
N ILE A 212 -26.10 8.25 -15.92
CA ILE A 212 -26.03 7.78 -17.30
C ILE A 212 -24.71 8.28 -17.86
N VAL A 213 -23.89 7.37 -18.38
CA VAL A 213 -22.51 7.68 -18.79
C VAL A 213 -22.36 7.44 -20.28
N ARG A 214 -21.74 8.40 -20.96
CA ARG A 214 -21.28 8.26 -22.35
C ARG A 214 -19.76 8.41 -22.37
N ILE A 215 -19.07 7.43 -22.93
CA ILE A 215 -17.64 7.50 -23.21
C ILE A 215 -17.45 7.93 -24.66
N GLU A 216 -16.95 9.14 -24.89
CA GLU A 216 -16.68 9.62 -26.25
C GLU A 216 -15.41 9.01 -26.83
N ARG A 217 -14.34 8.97 -26.04
CA ARG A 217 -13.01 8.59 -26.52
C ARG A 217 -12.19 7.97 -25.41
N ARG A 218 -11.34 7.02 -25.79
CA ARG A 218 -10.33 6.43 -24.93
C ARG A 218 -8.96 6.62 -25.57
N VAL A 219 -7.96 6.91 -24.76
CA VAL A 219 -6.56 6.91 -25.16
C VAL A 219 -5.83 6.00 -24.20
N ASP A 220 -5.34 4.89 -24.72
CA ASP A 220 -4.51 3.97 -23.97
C ASP A 220 -3.21 4.69 -23.58
N GLY A 221 -2.82 4.54 -22.32
CA GLY A 221 -1.51 4.96 -21.88
C GLY A 221 -0.42 4.25 -22.68
N GLU A 222 0.62 4.97 -23.06
CA GLU A 222 1.77 4.38 -23.75
C GLU A 222 2.82 3.90 -22.75
N PRO A 223 3.59 2.85 -23.09
CA PRO A 223 4.77 2.48 -22.31
C PRO A 223 5.72 3.68 -22.16
N ILE A 224 6.26 3.87 -20.96
CA ILE A 224 7.29 4.88 -20.72
C ILE A 224 8.61 4.32 -21.26
N PRO A 225 9.34 5.02 -22.15
CA PRO A 225 10.57 4.50 -22.71
C PRO A 225 11.55 4.03 -21.64
N PHE A 226 12.19 2.88 -21.89
CA PHE A 226 13.11 2.26 -20.93
C PHE A 226 14.19 3.22 -20.44
N ASP A 227 14.82 3.95 -21.36
CA ASP A 227 15.90 4.89 -21.04
C ASP A 227 15.44 6.01 -20.08
N THR A 228 14.15 6.34 -20.07
CA THR A 228 13.58 7.33 -19.15
C THR A 228 13.48 6.78 -17.72
N VAL A 229 13.21 5.49 -17.55
CA VAL A 229 12.95 4.86 -16.24
C VAL A 229 14.11 3.99 -15.74
N GLN A 230 15.10 3.70 -16.59
CA GLN A 230 16.24 2.87 -16.25
C GLN A 230 16.96 3.36 -14.97
N PRO A 231 17.27 4.66 -14.78
CA PRO A 231 17.97 5.11 -13.57
C PRO A 231 17.16 4.84 -12.29
N ASP A 232 15.84 5.00 -12.35
CA ASP A 232 14.95 4.73 -11.22
C ASP A 232 14.83 3.23 -10.93
N ILE A 233 14.78 2.40 -11.97
CA ILE A 233 14.82 0.94 -11.82
C ILE A 233 16.12 0.50 -11.17
N ALA A 234 17.27 1.03 -11.64
CA ALA A 234 18.58 0.71 -11.08
C ALA A 234 18.64 1.01 -9.58
N ARG A 235 18.26 2.23 -9.19
CA ARG A 235 18.17 2.66 -7.79
C ARG A 235 17.24 1.77 -6.96
N PHE A 236 16.09 1.40 -7.51
CA PHE A 236 15.15 0.50 -6.85
C PHE A 236 15.75 -0.90 -6.61
N LEU A 237 16.38 -1.49 -7.63
CA LEU A 237 16.98 -2.82 -7.54
C LEU A 237 18.17 -2.82 -6.57
N GLU A 238 18.99 -1.77 -6.58
CA GLU A 238 20.13 -1.62 -5.68
C GLU A 238 19.69 -1.41 -4.23
N ALA A 239 18.68 -0.57 -3.98
CA ALA A 239 18.10 -0.42 -2.65
C ALA A 239 17.56 -1.75 -2.14
N ARG A 240 16.83 -2.50 -2.98
CA ARG A 240 16.32 -3.83 -2.64
C ARG A 240 17.45 -4.81 -2.31
N ALA A 241 18.52 -4.82 -3.12
CA ALA A 241 19.70 -5.65 -2.88
C ALA A 241 20.40 -5.28 -1.56
N ARG A 242 20.55 -3.98 -1.26
CA ARG A 242 21.11 -3.48 0.01
C ARG A 242 20.29 -3.96 1.20
N HIS A 243 18.97 -3.78 1.18
CA HIS A 243 18.10 -4.24 2.25
C HIS A 243 18.22 -5.75 2.49
N GLN A 244 18.24 -6.55 1.43
CA GLN A 244 18.41 -8.00 1.54
C GLN A 244 19.79 -8.36 2.11
N ALA A 245 20.86 -7.74 1.63
CA ALA A 245 22.22 -7.98 2.10
C ALA A 245 22.41 -7.59 3.57
N THR A 246 21.92 -6.43 4.00
CA THR A 246 21.97 -5.99 5.40
C THR A 246 21.23 -6.96 6.31
N ARG A 247 20.04 -7.43 5.91
CA ARG A 247 19.29 -8.44 6.68
C ARG A 247 20.08 -9.73 6.84
N GLN A 248 20.67 -10.23 5.75
CA GLN A 248 21.49 -11.45 5.79
C GLN A 248 22.74 -11.24 6.65
N TYR A 249 23.37 -10.07 6.58
CA TYR A 249 24.53 -9.73 7.39
C TYR A 249 24.22 -9.67 8.87
N ILE A 250 23.10 -9.08 9.29
CA ILE A 250 22.65 -9.10 10.69
C ILE A 250 22.43 -10.54 11.17
N GLN A 251 21.87 -11.42 10.33
CA GLN A 251 21.71 -12.83 10.68
C GLN A 251 23.06 -13.53 10.89
N ILE A 252 24.05 -13.24 10.04
CA ILE A 252 25.41 -13.76 10.19
C ILE A 252 26.04 -13.25 11.49
N LEU A 253 25.98 -11.94 11.75
CA LEU A 253 26.49 -11.36 13.00
C LEU A 253 25.82 -11.99 14.24
N ALA A 254 24.49 -12.13 14.22
CA ALA A 254 23.75 -12.75 15.31
C ALA A 254 24.16 -14.22 15.50
N SER A 255 24.41 -14.97 14.43
CA SER A 255 24.87 -16.37 14.51
C SER A 255 26.28 -16.54 15.09
N GLN A 256 27.11 -15.50 14.96
CA GLN A 256 28.48 -15.47 15.46
C GLN A 256 28.58 -14.87 16.87
N ALA A 257 27.49 -14.28 17.38
CA ALA A 257 27.44 -13.64 18.68
C ALA A 257 26.76 -14.51 19.73
N ARG A 258 27.13 -14.30 21.00
CA ARG A 258 26.40 -14.86 22.14
C ARG A 258 25.23 -13.95 22.47
N VAL A 259 24.02 -14.36 22.08
CA VAL A 259 22.78 -13.62 22.37
C VAL A 259 21.96 -14.38 23.40
N GLU A 260 21.60 -13.70 24.48
CA GLU A 260 20.84 -14.26 25.60
C GLU A 260 19.56 -13.45 25.83
N GLY A 261 18.50 -14.10 26.29
CA GLY A 261 17.22 -13.45 26.65
C GLY A 261 16.33 -13.04 25.46
N ILE A 262 16.79 -13.16 24.21
CA ILE A 262 16.00 -12.84 23.01
C ILE A 262 16.40 -13.69 21.80
N ALA A 263 15.42 -14.03 20.96
CA ALA A 263 15.66 -14.64 19.65
C ALA A 263 15.76 -13.56 18.56
N LEU A 264 16.86 -13.58 17.80
CA LEU A 264 17.11 -12.65 16.67
C LEU A 264 16.84 -13.28 15.29
N GLY A 265 16.49 -14.58 15.22
CA GLY A 265 16.36 -15.31 13.95
C GLY A 265 15.16 -16.26 13.85
N GLY A 266 14.38 -16.08 12.77
CA GLY A 266 13.37 -17.01 12.23
C GLY A 266 12.80 -16.49 10.89
N ALA A 267 12.72 -17.37 9.88
CA ALA A 267 12.66 -17.06 8.45
C ALA A 267 11.52 -16.18 7.88
N ASN A 268 10.58 -15.64 8.66
CA ASN A 268 9.45 -14.85 8.13
C ASN A 268 8.95 -13.75 9.10
N GLY A 269 9.82 -13.21 9.96
CA GLY A 269 9.46 -12.14 10.89
C GLY A 269 9.54 -10.73 10.28
N PRO A 270 8.60 -9.81 10.61
CA PRO A 270 8.54 -8.43 10.11
C PRO A 270 9.59 -7.57 10.81
N LEU A 271 10.83 -7.72 10.37
CA LEU A 271 11.89 -6.73 10.56
C LEU A 271 12.01 -6.10 9.16
N VAL A 272 11.30 -5.06 8.78
CA VAL A 272 11.02 -3.77 9.40
C VAL A 272 9.90 -3.16 8.52
N GLN A 273 8.85 -2.57 9.11
CA GLN A 273 7.94 -1.68 8.36
C GLN A 273 8.62 -0.34 8.12
#